data_AF-A0A2D8N778-F1
#
_entry.id   AF-A0A2D8N778-F1
#
_cell.length_a   1.000
_cell.length_b   1.000
_cell.length_c   1.000
_cell.angle_alpha   90.00
_cell.angle_beta   90.00
_cell.angle_gamma   90.00
#
_symmetry.space_group_name_H-M   'P 1'
#
loop_
_entity.id
_entity.type
_entity.pdbx_description
1 polymer ?
#
loop_
_entity_poly.entity_id
_entity_poly.type
_entity_poly.pdbx_seq_one_letter_code
_entity_poly.pdbx_strand_id
1 'polypeptide(L)'
;MNITKYLLYGALAAISYVMLLAWNTDYPQVVDFGAPAPSPVPLISPPENTTVTDIPTQFPDSPVSSTSSESVAVSEPNESVTVSEPTANISSTPVISVSTDTFEIDIDLIGGDITYLALPKHLRQLDVSNDPFVLLESSPGRSYVAQSGLIGRDGIDNSDRAVYQSSSTSYRLNEDENALDVDLVTTTAG
;
A
#
# COMPACT_ATOMS: atom_id res chain seq x y z
N MET A 1 -29.28 53.33 17.70
CA MET A 1 -29.03 52.08 16.94
C MET A 1 -28.13 51.20 17.78
N ASN A 2 -28.52 49.96 18.10
CA ASN A 2 -27.82 49.12 19.08
C ASN A 2 -26.57 48.46 18.49
N ILE A 3 -25.55 49.27 18.18
CA ILE A 3 -24.35 48.85 17.45
C ILE A 3 -23.61 47.69 18.13
N THR A 4 -23.55 47.67 19.46
CA THR A 4 -22.90 46.61 20.25
C THR A 4 -23.57 45.24 20.09
N LYS A 5 -24.91 45.22 19.94
CA LYS A 5 -25.68 43.99 19.74
C LYS A 5 -25.40 43.37 18.37
N TYR A 6 -25.36 44.21 17.33
CA TYR A 6 -25.04 43.76 15.98
C TYR A 6 -23.57 43.33 15.85
N LEU A 7 -22.65 44.00 16.55
CA LEU A 7 -21.25 43.57 16.63
C LEU A 7 -21.12 42.17 17.25
N LEU A 8 -21.84 41.90 18.34
CA LEU A 8 -21.83 40.59 19.00
C LEU A 8 -22.36 39.48 18.09
N TYR A 9 -23.44 39.75 17.34
CA TYR A 9 -23.97 38.79 16.36
C TYR A 9 -23.03 38.57 15.18
N GLY A 10 -22.35 39.61 14.69
CA GLY A 10 -21.34 39.49 13.65
C GLY A 10 -20.15 38.63 14.09
N ALA A 11 -19.65 38.85 15.31
CA ALA A 11 -18.57 38.05 15.89
C ALA A 11 -18.98 36.58 16.06
N LEU A 12 -20.22 36.32 16.53
CA LEU A 12 -20.74 34.96 16.66
C LEU A 12 -20.86 34.25 15.30
N ALA A 13 -21.37 34.95 14.29
CA ALA A 13 -21.47 34.41 12.93
C ALA A 13 -20.08 34.10 12.34
N ALA A 14 -19.10 34.98 12.55
CA ALA A 14 -17.73 34.76 12.11
C ALA A 14 -17.09 33.54 12.78
N ILE A 15 -17.24 33.39 14.10
CA ILE A 15 -16.71 32.22 14.83
C ILE A 15 -17.39 30.93 14.36
N SER A 16 -18.73 30.94 14.21
CA SER A 16 -19.46 29.77 13.71
C SER A 16 -19.03 29.38 12.29
N TYR A 17 -18.78 30.37 11.43
CA TYR A 17 -18.31 30.15 10.07
C TYR A 17 -16.88 29.58 10.06
N VAL A 18 -15.98 30.13 10.89
CA VAL A 18 -14.61 29.61 11.04
C VAL A 18 -14.63 28.18 11.59
N MET A 19 -15.51 27.86 12.54
CA MET A 19 -15.71 26.48 13.03
C MET A 19 -16.20 25.54 11.93
N LEU A 20 -17.10 25.99 11.06
CA LEU A 20 -17.57 25.20 9.92
C LEU A 20 -16.46 24.99 8.88
N LEU A 21 -15.62 26.00 8.64
CA LEU A 21 -14.43 25.90 7.78
C LEU A 21 -13.39 24.94 8.37
N ALA A 22 -13.14 25.03 9.67
CA ALA A 22 -12.25 24.12 10.38
C ALA A 22 -12.79 22.69 10.32
N TRP A 23 -14.08 22.48 10.59
CA TRP A 23 -14.72 21.17 10.46
C TRP A 23 -14.59 20.59 9.04
N ASN A 24 -14.78 21.40 8.00
CA ASN A 24 -14.59 20.94 6.62
C ASN A 24 -13.12 20.65 6.27
N THR A 25 -12.16 21.29 6.96
CA THR A 25 -10.72 21.05 6.78
C THR A 25 -10.25 19.80 7.52
N ASP A 26 -10.76 19.60 8.74
CA ASP A 26 -10.43 18.46 9.60
C ASP A 26 -11.17 17.18 9.15
N TYR A 27 -12.35 17.32 8.55
CA TYR A 27 -13.20 16.24 8.05
C TYR A 27 -13.61 16.49 6.60
N PRO A 28 -12.66 16.49 5.64
CA PRO A 28 -13.00 16.58 4.23
C PRO A 28 -13.92 15.41 3.87
N GLN A 29 -15.06 15.70 3.23
CA GLN A 29 -15.93 14.66 2.70
C GLN A 29 -15.12 13.86 1.68
N VAL A 30 -14.82 12.60 1.99
CA VAL A 30 -14.21 11.67 1.02
C VAL A 30 -15.29 11.35 0.00
N VAL A 31 -15.45 12.21 -0.99
CA VAL A 31 -16.25 11.90 -2.17
C VAL A 31 -15.47 10.84 -2.93
N ASP A 32 -15.94 9.61 -2.79
CA ASP A 32 -15.36 8.42 -3.41
C ASP A 32 -15.57 8.45 -4.93
N PHE A 33 -14.76 9.26 -5.59
CA PHE A 33 -14.51 9.21 -7.02
C PHE A 33 -13.03 8.87 -7.24
N GLY A 34 -12.59 7.72 -6.69
CA GLY A 34 -11.34 7.06 -7.08
C GLY A 34 -10.07 7.93 -7.13
N ALA A 35 -9.81 8.76 -6.10
CA ALA A 35 -8.57 9.54 -5.98
C ALA A 35 -8.21 9.84 -4.50
N PRO A 36 -6.94 10.17 -4.19
CA PRO A 36 -6.02 9.37 -3.38
C PRO A 36 -6.18 9.56 -1.85
N ALA A 37 -5.53 8.65 -1.13
CA ALA A 37 -5.36 8.55 0.32
C ALA A 37 -5.26 9.90 1.09
N PRO A 38 -5.68 9.93 2.37
CA PRO A 38 -5.60 11.14 3.21
C PRO A 38 -4.17 11.69 3.27
N SER A 39 -4.08 13.02 3.28
CA SER A 39 -2.80 13.76 3.43
C SER A 39 -2.01 13.28 4.65
N PRO A 40 -0.67 13.24 4.56
CA PRO A 40 0.19 12.67 5.58
C PRO A 40 0.05 13.41 6.92
N VAL A 41 -0.02 12.63 8.00
CA VAL A 41 0.29 13.08 9.36
C VAL A 41 1.63 13.84 9.35
N PRO A 42 1.77 14.94 10.12
CA PRO A 42 3.01 15.70 10.17
C PRO A 42 4.17 14.79 10.57
N LEU A 43 5.19 14.78 9.70
CA LEU A 43 6.46 14.11 9.90
C LEU A 43 7.09 14.65 11.19
N ILE A 44 7.07 13.87 12.27
CA ILE A 44 7.95 14.11 13.40
C ILE A 44 9.36 13.92 12.86
N SER A 45 10.16 14.99 12.82
CA SER A 45 11.58 14.90 12.48
C SER A 45 12.24 13.87 13.40
N PRO A 46 12.92 12.84 12.86
CA PRO A 46 13.63 11.89 13.69
C PRO A 46 14.69 12.62 14.52
N PRO A 47 14.84 12.33 15.82
CA PRO A 47 16.03 12.74 16.53
C PRO A 47 17.25 12.15 15.83
N GLU A 48 18.30 12.98 15.71
CA GLU A 48 19.59 12.60 15.17
C GLU A 48 20.09 11.30 15.82
N ASN A 49 20.48 10.36 14.96
CA ASN A 49 21.54 9.40 15.18
C ASN A 49 21.42 8.50 16.43
N THR A 50 20.62 7.43 16.32
CA THR A 50 20.98 6.15 16.94
C THR A 50 20.62 5.02 15.99
N THR A 51 21.64 4.48 15.32
CA THR A 51 21.58 3.24 14.56
C THR A 51 21.15 2.10 15.48
N VAL A 52 19.90 1.66 15.37
CA VAL A 52 19.46 0.37 15.90
C VAL A 52 19.26 -0.54 14.70
N THR A 53 20.36 -1.18 14.29
CA THR A 53 20.39 -2.24 13.30
C THR A 53 19.91 -3.51 14.00
N ASP A 54 18.64 -3.86 13.84
CA ASP A 54 18.07 -5.12 14.38
C ASP A 54 18.16 -6.28 13.38
N ILE A 55 19.11 -6.21 12.44
CA ILE A 55 19.45 -7.28 11.50
C ILE A 55 20.94 -7.59 11.68
N PRO A 56 21.35 -8.82 12.04
CA PRO A 56 22.76 -9.13 12.22
C PRO A 56 23.48 -9.13 10.87
N THR A 57 24.01 -7.97 10.48
CA THR A 57 24.82 -7.77 9.27
C THR A 57 26.28 -7.57 9.66
N GLN A 58 27.04 -8.66 9.78
CA GLN A 58 28.49 -8.57 9.71
C GLN A 58 29.13 -9.85 9.18
N PHE A 59 29.57 -9.82 7.92
CA PHE A 59 30.85 -10.37 7.46
C PHE A 59 31.36 -9.50 6.28
N PRO A 60 32.68 -9.29 6.11
CA PRO A 60 33.20 -8.12 5.39
C PRO A 60 33.55 -8.34 3.91
N ASP A 61 33.55 -7.19 3.22
CA ASP A 61 34.29 -6.75 2.03
C ASP A 61 33.84 -7.09 0.60
N SER A 62 33.29 -6.06 -0.07
CA SER A 62 33.83 -5.29 -1.22
C SER A 62 34.35 -6.01 -2.50
N PRO A 63 34.46 -5.31 -3.65
CA PRO A 63 33.42 -4.69 -4.49
C PRO A 63 33.62 -5.05 -5.99
N VAL A 64 32.64 -4.85 -6.89
CA VAL A 64 32.92 -4.43 -8.29
C VAL A 64 31.67 -3.98 -9.06
N SER A 65 31.89 -2.93 -9.84
CA SER A 65 31.03 -2.23 -10.80
C SER A 65 30.59 -3.05 -12.01
N SER A 66 29.52 -2.61 -12.68
CA SER A 66 29.40 -2.73 -14.14
C SER A 66 28.56 -1.60 -14.76
N THR A 67 29.09 -1.15 -15.90
CA THR A 67 28.69 -0.04 -16.78
C THR A 67 27.79 -0.55 -17.92
N SER A 68 27.10 0.39 -18.60
CA SER A 68 26.56 0.34 -19.99
C SER A 68 25.06 0.00 -20.08
N SER A 69 24.23 0.57 -20.97
CA SER A 69 24.29 1.72 -21.88
C SER A 69 22.86 1.96 -22.41
N GLU A 70 22.56 3.20 -22.77
CA GLU A 70 21.37 3.65 -23.50
C GLU A 70 21.04 2.85 -24.78
N SER A 71 19.74 2.74 -25.10
CA SER A 71 19.22 3.23 -26.38
C SER A 71 17.70 3.40 -26.37
N VAL A 72 17.27 4.45 -27.06
CA VAL A 72 15.92 5.02 -27.16
C VAL A 72 15.34 4.64 -28.53
N ALA A 73 14.05 4.31 -28.62
CA ALA A 73 13.26 4.64 -29.81
C ALA A 73 11.75 4.62 -29.53
N VAL A 74 11.14 5.74 -29.87
CA VAL A 74 9.72 6.15 -29.75
C VAL A 74 8.91 5.64 -30.93
N SER A 75 7.63 5.32 -30.71
CA SER A 75 6.57 5.41 -31.73
C SER A 75 5.24 5.75 -31.06
N GLU A 76 4.69 6.91 -31.42
CA GLU A 76 3.36 7.44 -31.05
C GLU A 76 2.25 6.87 -31.98
N PRO A 77 1.01 7.42 -32.00
CA PRO A 77 -0.10 7.00 -31.16
C PRO A 77 -1.26 6.46 -32.02
N ASN A 78 -2.15 5.66 -31.46
CA ASN A 78 -3.43 5.38 -32.09
C ASN A 78 -4.56 5.55 -31.06
N GLU A 79 -5.28 6.65 -31.18
CA GLU A 79 -6.53 6.89 -30.47
C GLU A 79 -7.59 5.90 -30.95
N SER A 80 -8.09 5.09 -30.03
CA SER A 80 -9.42 4.51 -30.12
C SER A 80 -10.03 4.57 -28.72
N VAL A 81 -11.00 5.47 -28.58
CA VAL A 81 -11.80 5.64 -27.37
C VAL A 81 -12.60 4.35 -27.15
N THR A 82 -12.30 3.64 -26.08
CA THR A 82 -13.15 2.57 -25.53
C THR A 82 -13.15 2.72 -24.02
N VAL A 83 -14.36 2.73 -23.49
CA VAL A 83 -14.74 3.01 -22.10
C VAL A 83 -13.84 2.25 -21.12
N SER A 84 -13.03 2.98 -20.36
CA SER A 84 -12.10 2.44 -19.37
C SER A 84 -12.81 2.17 -18.04
N GLU A 85 -13.01 0.89 -17.74
CA GLU A 85 -13.06 0.35 -16.39
C GLU A 85 -11.69 0.66 -15.70
N PRO A 86 -11.62 0.94 -14.39
CA PRO A 86 -10.37 1.33 -13.75
C PRO A 86 -9.45 0.11 -13.67
N THR A 87 -8.69 -0.13 -14.73
CA THR A 87 -7.50 -0.97 -14.65
C THR A 87 -6.47 -0.16 -13.89
N ALA A 88 -6.30 -0.50 -12.61
CA ALA A 88 -5.11 -0.09 -11.87
C ALA A 88 -3.90 -0.47 -12.75
N ASN A 89 -3.06 0.51 -13.07
CA ASN A 89 -1.73 0.25 -13.62
C ASN A 89 -0.91 -0.45 -12.53
N ILE A 90 -1.14 -1.75 -12.37
CA ILE A 90 -0.26 -2.65 -11.65
C ILE A 90 0.96 -2.75 -12.57
N SER A 91 1.99 -1.95 -12.27
CA SER A 91 3.37 -2.28 -12.66
C SER A 91 3.51 -3.78 -12.48
N SER A 92 3.94 -4.51 -13.51
CA SER A 92 3.92 -5.98 -13.58
C SER A 92 4.89 -6.62 -12.57
N THR A 93 4.68 -6.35 -11.29
CA THR A 93 5.26 -7.03 -10.16
C THR A 93 4.56 -8.38 -10.10
N PRO A 94 5.31 -9.49 -10.02
CA PRO A 94 4.75 -10.82 -9.99
C PRO A 94 4.05 -11.02 -8.64
N VAL A 95 2.75 -10.70 -8.58
CA VAL A 95 1.91 -10.78 -7.38
C VAL A 95 0.95 -11.97 -7.50
N ILE A 96 0.66 -12.61 -6.36
CA ILE A 96 -0.34 -13.67 -6.24
C ILE A 96 -1.49 -13.17 -5.40
N SER A 97 -2.71 -13.35 -5.89
CA SER A 97 -3.93 -13.03 -5.15
C SER A 97 -4.54 -14.27 -4.52
N VAL A 98 -4.77 -14.21 -3.22
CA VAL A 98 -5.33 -15.30 -2.41
C VAL A 98 -6.63 -14.82 -1.79
N SER A 99 -7.73 -15.51 -2.09
CA SER A 99 -9.07 -15.17 -1.61
C SER A 99 -9.64 -16.30 -0.76
N THR A 100 -10.16 -15.93 0.41
CA THR A 100 -10.87 -16.83 1.31
C THR A 100 -12.23 -16.22 1.66
N ASP A 101 -12.96 -16.85 2.58
CA ASP A 101 -14.22 -16.32 3.08
C ASP A 101 -14.05 -15.01 3.89
N THR A 102 -12.88 -14.81 4.52
CA THR A 102 -12.62 -13.74 5.49
C THR A 102 -11.47 -12.83 5.10
N PHE A 103 -10.56 -13.30 4.25
CA PHE A 103 -9.36 -12.57 3.83
C PHE A 103 -9.26 -12.49 2.31
N GLU A 104 -8.83 -11.33 1.84
CA GLU A 104 -8.33 -11.11 0.49
C GLU A 104 -6.90 -10.59 0.62
N ILE A 105 -5.94 -11.30 0.04
CA ILE A 105 -4.51 -11.12 0.32
C ILE A 105 -3.76 -11.05 -1.01
N ASP A 106 -2.86 -10.09 -1.15
CA ASP A 106 -1.86 -10.10 -2.21
C ASP A 106 -0.46 -10.37 -1.66
N ILE A 107 0.24 -11.28 -2.32
CA ILE A 107 1.59 -11.72 -1.95
C ILE A 107 2.57 -11.35 -3.07
N ASP A 108 3.65 -10.65 -2.73
CA ASP A 108 4.74 -10.37 -3.67
C ASP A 108 5.65 -11.59 -3.81
N LEU A 109 5.87 -12.06 -5.04
CA LEU A 109 6.80 -13.15 -5.32
C LEU A 109 8.26 -12.74 -5.08
N ILE A 110 8.55 -11.46 -4.91
CA ILE A 110 9.83 -10.97 -4.43
C ILE A 110 9.81 -10.98 -2.89
N GLY A 111 10.38 -12.04 -2.31
CA GLY A 111 10.55 -12.17 -0.88
C GLY A 111 9.36 -12.76 -0.13
N GLY A 112 8.20 -12.96 -0.76
CA GLY A 112 7.04 -13.60 -0.15
C GLY A 112 6.29 -12.70 0.84
N ASP A 113 6.36 -11.38 0.64
CA ASP A 113 5.71 -10.40 1.52
C ASP A 113 4.22 -10.28 1.24
N ILE A 114 3.42 -10.06 2.28
CA ILE A 114 2.01 -9.68 2.12
C ILE A 114 1.94 -8.16 1.94
N THR A 115 1.61 -7.74 0.74
CA THR A 115 1.58 -6.31 0.34
C THR A 115 0.18 -5.72 0.41
N TYR A 116 -0.86 -6.57 0.40
CA TYR A 116 -2.25 -6.17 0.59
C TYR A 116 -2.98 -7.21 1.44
N LEU A 117 -3.83 -6.75 2.36
CA LEU A 117 -4.75 -7.60 3.09
C LEU A 117 -6.03 -6.84 3.41
N ALA A 118 -7.16 -7.33 2.89
CA ALA A 118 -8.48 -6.82 3.19
C ALA A 118 -9.34 -7.86 3.92
N LEU A 119 -10.33 -7.34 4.64
CA LEU A 119 -11.29 -8.12 5.43
C LEU A 119 -12.70 -7.94 4.84
N PRO A 120 -13.14 -8.76 3.86
CA PRO A 120 -14.43 -8.59 3.19
C PRO A 120 -15.66 -8.59 4.13
N LYS A 121 -15.56 -9.23 5.29
CA LYS A 121 -16.64 -9.27 6.31
C LYS A 121 -16.71 -8.02 7.19
N HIS A 122 -15.75 -7.10 7.06
CA HIS A 122 -15.66 -5.89 7.87
C HIS A 122 -15.65 -4.67 6.95
N LEU A 123 -16.64 -3.79 7.07
CA LEU A 123 -16.71 -2.60 6.23
C LEU A 123 -15.81 -1.49 6.78
N ARG A 124 -15.17 -0.74 5.88
CA ARG A 124 -14.39 0.46 6.22
C ARG A 124 -15.28 1.57 6.77
N GLN A 125 -16.50 1.69 6.25
CA GLN A 125 -17.49 2.68 6.65
C GLN A 125 -18.86 2.02 6.79
N LEU A 126 -19.67 2.47 7.75
CA LEU A 126 -20.92 1.80 8.11
C LEU A 126 -21.99 1.88 7.00
N ASP A 127 -22.00 2.96 6.22
CA ASP A 127 -23.03 3.27 5.23
C ASP A 127 -22.55 3.06 3.77
N VAL A 128 -21.34 2.51 3.57
CA VAL A 128 -20.78 2.22 2.24
C VAL A 128 -20.72 0.71 2.04
N SER A 129 -21.59 0.19 1.18
CA SER A 129 -21.57 -1.23 0.80
C SER A 129 -20.43 -1.52 -0.15
N ASN A 130 -19.84 -2.72 -0.06
CA ASN A 130 -18.74 -3.21 -0.89
C ASN A 130 -17.40 -2.47 -0.72
N ASP A 131 -17.17 -1.88 0.44
CA ASP A 131 -15.90 -1.23 0.79
C ASP A 131 -15.26 -1.96 1.99
N PRO A 132 -14.48 -3.04 1.72
CA PRO A 132 -13.89 -3.85 2.77
C PRO A 132 -12.81 -3.08 3.51
N PHE A 133 -12.64 -3.39 4.79
CA PHE A 133 -11.58 -2.80 5.61
C PHE A 133 -10.23 -3.38 5.18
N VAL A 134 -9.38 -2.52 4.62
CA VAL A 134 -7.99 -2.84 4.27
C VAL A 134 -7.11 -2.68 5.50
N LEU A 135 -6.48 -3.77 5.93
CA LEU A 135 -5.57 -3.81 7.06
C LEU A 135 -4.13 -3.58 6.62
N LEU A 136 -3.66 -4.29 5.58
CA LEU A 136 -2.31 -4.14 5.02
C LEU A 136 -2.42 -3.50 3.63
N GLU A 137 -1.55 -2.54 3.34
CA GLU A 137 -1.54 -1.82 2.06
C GLU A 137 -0.14 -1.28 1.78
N SER A 138 0.27 -1.38 0.52
CA SER A 138 1.47 -0.74 0.00
C SER A 138 1.10 0.26 -1.10
N SER A 139 0.76 1.49 -0.70
CA SER A 139 0.44 2.60 -1.60
C SER A 139 1.31 3.84 -1.34
N PRO A 140 1.43 4.75 -2.32
CA PRO A 140 2.17 6.01 -2.10
C PRO A 140 1.57 6.81 -0.94
N GLY A 141 2.30 6.89 0.18
CA GLY A 141 1.87 7.58 1.40
C GLY A 141 1.39 6.67 2.53
N ARG A 142 1.18 5.36 2.27
CA ARG A 142 0.94 4.33 3.29
C ARG A 142 1.63 3.02 2.90
N SER A 143 2.64 2.64 3.68
CA SER A 143 3.25 1.32 3.58
C SER A 143 3.08 0.61 4.91
N TYR A 144 2.19 -0.38 4.92
CA TYR A 144 1.98 -1.27 6.04
C TYR A 144 1.86 -2.69 5.50
N VAL A 145 2.99 -3.39 5.50
CA VAL A 145 3.19 -4.70 4.90
C VAL A 145 3.60 -5.70 5.96
N ALA A 146 3.27 -6.98 5.77
CA ALA A 146 3.78 -8.05 6.61
C ALA A 146 4.91 -8.76 5.87
N GLN A 147 6.14 -8.57 6.35
CA GLN A 147 7.33 -9.13 5.71
C GLN A 147 7.85 -10.35 6.44
N SER A 148 8.33 -11.31 5.66
CA SER A 148 9.02 -12.50 6.18
C SER A 148 10.16 -12.91 5.26
N GLY A 149 11.10 -13.70 5.76
CA GLY A 149 12.26 -14.14 4.97
C GLY A 149 13.26 -14.97 5.76
N LEU A 150 14.19 -15.59 5.04
CA LEU A 150 15.27 -16.40 5.58
C LEU A 150 16.60 -15.65 5.47
N ILE A 151 17.13 -15.20 6.61
CA ILE A 151 18.39 -14.45 6.73
C ILE A 151 19.48 -15.26 7.45
N GLY A 152 20.74 -14.83 7.35
CA GLY A 152 21.91 -15.46 8.01
C GLY A 152 22.84 -16.18 7.02
N ARG A 153 23.88 -16.89 7.50
CA ARG A 153 24.95 -17.45 6.63
C ARG A 153 24.45 -18.19 5.37
N ASP A 154 23.36 -18.93 5.49
CA ASP A 154 22.76 -19.72 4.40
C ASP A 154 21.35 -19.20 4.00
N GLY A 155 20.98 -18.00 4.46
CA GLY A 155 19.70 -17.38 4.12
C GLY A 155 19.65 -16.91 2.66
N ILE A 156 18.49 -17.02 2.02
CA ILE A 156 18.32 -16.55 0.65
C ILE A 156 17.98 -15.06 0.58
N ASP A 157 17.50 -14.46 1.67
CA ASP A 157 17.06 -13.07 1.76
C ASP A 157 18.13 -12.12 2.37
N ASN A 158 19.44 -12.41 2.20
CA ASN A 158 20.50 -11.60 2.83
C ASN A 158 20.88 -10.34 2.06
N SER A 159 21.31 -10.48 0.81
CA SER A 159 21.78 -9.36 -0.02
C SER A 159 20.63 -8.79 -0.85
N ASP A 160 19.84 -9.71 -1.42
CA ASP A 160 18.65 -9.43 -2.20
C ASP A 160 17.52 -10.31 -1.67
N ARG A 161 16.28 -9.94 -1.99
CA ARG A 161 15.09 -10.73 -1.68
C ARG A 161 15.00 -11.93 -2.61
N ALA A 162 14.61 -13.09 -2.09
CA ALA A 162 14.41 -14.29 -2.89
C ALA A 162 13.29 -14.08 -3.92
N VAL A 163 13.52 -14.49 -5.17
CA VAL A 163 12.46 -14.51 -6.18
C VAL A 163 11.82 -15.88 -6.19
N TYR A 164 10.55 -15.92 -5.79
CA TYR A 164 9.74 -17.13 -5.75
C TYR A 164 8.95 -17.33 -7.05
N GLN A 165 8.52 -18.56 -7.24
CA GLN A 165 7.57 -18.98 -8.26
C GLN A 165 6.45 -19.73 -7.56
N SER A 166 5.25 -19.65 -8.12
CA SER A 166 4.10 -20.42 -7.63
C SER A 166 3.40 -21.11 -8.78
N SER A 167 2.56 -22.09 -8.46
CA SER A 167 1.85 -22.89 -9.46
C SER A 167 0.74 -22.11 -10.17
N SER A 168 0.20 -21.08 -9.51
CA SER A 168 -0.88 -20.22 -10.00
C SER A 168 -0.64 -18.77 -9.54
N THR A 169 -1.29 -17.82 -10.21
CA THR A 169 -1.33 -16.41 -9.81
C THR A 169 -2.56 -16.07 -8.97
N SER A 170 -3.52 -16.98 -8.89
CA SER A 170 -4.73 -16.82 -8.09
C SER A 170 -5.09 -18.11 -7.36
N TYR A 171 -5.41 -17.97 -6.08
CA TYR A 171 -5.84 -19.03 -5.20
C TYR A 171 -7.16 -18.64 -4.53
N ARG A 172 -8.08 -19.59 -4.43
CA ARG A 172 -9.37 -19.38 -3.77
C ARG A 172 -9.71 -20.57 -2.91
N LEU A 173 -10.08 -20.31 -1.66
CA LEU A 173 -10.66 -21.32 -0.78
C LEU A 173 -12.10 -21.60 -1.22
N ASN A 174 -12.40 -22.86 -1.54
CA ASN A 174 -13.75 -23.26 -1.91
C ASN A 174 -14.65 -23.42 -0.67
N GLU A 175 -15.97 -23.36 -0.86
CA GLU A 175 -16.95 -23.41 0.24
C GLU A 175 -16.90 -24.73 1.03
N ASP A 176 -16.44 -25.81 0.39
CA ASP A 176 -16.32 -27.14 1.00
C ASP A 176 -14.95 -27.38 1.67
N GLU A 177 -14.03 -26.42 1.59
CA GLU A 177 -12.65 -26.54 2.09
C GLU A 177 -12.44 -25.73 3.37
N ASN A 178 -11.59 -26.24 4.26
CA ASN A 178 -11.24 -25.56 5.52
C ASN A 178 -9.79 -25.03 5.56
N ALA A 179 -8.99 -25.33 4.53
CA ALA A 179 -7.60 -24.94 4.43
C ALA A 179 -7.23 -24.70 2.97
N LEU A 180 -6.37 -23.71 2.75
CA LEU A 180 -5.79 -23.37 1.46
C LEU A 180 -4.29 -23.21 1.65
N ASP A 181 -3.52 -24.09 1.00
CA ASP A 181 -2.06 -24.04 1.02
C ASP A 181 -1.57 -23.36 -0.27
N VAL A 182 -0.68 -22.37 -0.09
CA VAL A 182 -0.09 -21.59 -1.20
C VAL A 182 1.42 -21.76 -1.14
N ASP A 183 1.94 -22.59 -2.03
CA ASP A 183 3.37 -22.90 -2.08
C ASP A 183 4.13 -21.90 -2.95
N LEU A 184 5.16 -21.30 -2.36
CA LEU A 184 6.14 -20.46 -3.03
C LEU A 184 7.48 -21.19 -3.08
N VAL A 185 7.99 -21.44 -4.28
CA VAL A 185 9.19 -22.24 -4.51
C VAL A 185 10.24 -21.39 -5.22
N THR A 186 11.48 -21.49 -4.80
CA THR A 186 12.62 -20.86 -5.46
C THR A 186 13.75 -21.86 -5.60
N THR A 187 14.54 -21.73 -6.67
CA THR A 187 15.72 -22.57 -6.90
C THR A 187 16.94 -21.66 -6.91
N THR A 188 17.82 -21.86 -5.93
CA THR A 188 19.13 -21.20 -5.92
C THR A 188 20.16 -22.13 -6.55
N ALA A 189 21.05 -21.58 -7.38
CA ALA A 189 22.21 -22.31 -7.87
C ALA A 189 23.23 -22.36 -6.73
N GLY A 190 23.49 -23.56 -6.22
CA GLY A 190 24.51 -23.81 -5.19
C GLY A 190 25.93 -23.82 -5.75
#